data_AF-A0A6J1ZUJ3-F1
#
_entry.id   AF-A0A6J1ZUJ3-F1
#
_cell.length_a   1.000
_cell.length_b   1.000
_cell.length_c   1.000
_cell.angle_alpha   90.00
_cell.angle_beta   90.00
_cell.angle_gamma   90.00
#
_symmetry.space_group_name_H-M   'P 1'
#
loop_
_entity.id
_entity.type
_entity.pdbx_description
1 polymer ?
#
loop_
_entity_poly.entity_id
_entity_poly.type
_entity_poly.pdbx_seq_one_letter_code
_entity_poly.pdbx_strand_id
1 'polypeptide(L)'
;MSQFRKKEAPRRGWSAPGCRAPAPRHGLLRAGEMAALQGSSVSPPGRRPAPQSPVRERAGPGRPKWPSPGVTRLAGGGVPCACSARGPFASPGSGGAGSTGSRHMAQAGSAGRGVAGQKPAGAAPGCALWRWALGLLWLALAAAGSSRRQWPVPYKRFSFRPEPDPYCQAKYTFCPTGSPIPIMKDDDVIEVFRLQAPVWEFKYGNLLGHLKIMHDAIGFKSTLTGQNYTMEWYELFQLGNCTFPHLRPEMNAPFWCNQGAACFFEGIDDIHWKANGTLVQVATIPGNTFNKMAKWVKWDNETGIYYETWTVQASPEKGAETWFESYDCSKFVLRTYNKLAELGAEFKKIETNYTRIFLYSGEPTYLGNETSIFGPTGNQTLALAVKRFYYPFKPHSSTKEFLFSFLQIFDAVIIHRQFYLFYNFEYWFLPMKFPFIKITYEEIPLPNRNNTLSGL
;
A
#
# COMPACT_ATOMS: atom_id res chain seq x y z
N MET A 1 28.70 -73.45 53.94
CA MET A 1 28.94 -73.67 52.49
C MET A 1 29.15 -72.30 51.83
N SER A 2 30.15 -72.15 50.96
CA SER A 2 30.56 -70.95 50.16
C SER A 2 30.43 -69.56 50.82
N GLN A 3 31.50 -68.87 51.27
CA GLN A 3 32.55 -68.19 50.46
C GLN A 3 32.00 -67.25 49.35
N PHE A 4 32.44 -65.99 49.16
CA PHE A 4 33.55 -65.21 49.78
C PHE A 4 33.39 -63.67 49.61
N ARG A 5 33.85 -62.87 50.60
CA ARG A 5 34.42 -61.47 50.59
C ARG A 5 33.65 -60.27 49.94
N LYS A 6 33.42 -59.17 50.71
CA LYS A 6 34.14 -57.83 50.72
C LYS A 6 34.03 -57.04 49.40
N LYS A 7 33.99 -55.69 49.27
CA LYS A 7 33.98 -54.45 50.11
C LYS A 7 33.64 -53.30 49.11
N GLU A 8 33.16 -52.07 49.41
CA GLU A 8 32.80 -51.36 50.66
C GLU A 8 31.73 -50.26 50.34
N ALA A 9 31.73 -49.09 51.00
CA ALA A 9 30.78 -47.96 50.81
C ALA A 9 31.52 -46.61 50.60
N PRO A 10 30.91 -45.40 50.69
CA PRO A 10 29.56 -44.93 50.33
C PRO A 10 29.62 -43.66 49.41
N ARG A 11 28.47 -43.06 49.02
CA ARG A 11 28.34 -41.58 48.87
C ARG A 11 26.89 -41.10 48.95
N ARG A 12 26.69 -39.91 49.51
CA ARG A 12 25.39 -39.27 49.79
C ARG A 12 24.95 -38.43 48.57
N GLY A 13 23.65 -38.45 48.26
CA GLY A 13 23.01 -37.45 47.40
C GLY A 13 22.10 -36.54 48.22
N TRP A 14 22.24 -35.23 48.08
CA TRP A 14 21.30 -34.24 48.63
C TRP A 14 20.30 -33.82 47.56
N SER A 15 19.04 -33.68 47.94
CA SER A 15 17.94 -33.20 47.09
C SER A 15 17.78 -31.68 47.20
N ALA A 16 17.49 -31.03 46.07
CA ALA A 16 17.19 -29.59 46.00
C ALA A 16 15.67 -29.34 45.97
N PRO A 17 15.17 -28.23 46.54
CA PRO A 17 13.75 -27.86 46.50
C PRO A 17 13.37 -27.16 45.18
N GLY A 18 12.08 -27.23 44.82
CA GLY A 18 11.60 -26.88 43.48
C GLY A 18 11.21 -25.41 43.26
N CYS A 19 11.17 -25.03 41.97
CA CYS A 19 10.61 -23.77 41.48
C CYS A 19 9.29 -24.02 40.73
N ARG A 20 8.23 -23.28 41.07
CA ARG A 20 6.98 -23.25 40.29
C ARG A 20 7.10 -22.22 39.15
N ALA A 21 6.69 -22.60 37.94
CA ALA A 21 6.58 -21.68 36.81
C ALA A 21 5.33 -20.77 36.94
N PRO A 22 5.41 -19.48 36.57
CA PRO A 22 4.24 -18.60 36.48
C PRO A 22 3.48 -18.78 35.17
N ALA A 23 2.14 -18.71 35.23
CA ALA A 23 1.26 -18.74 34.08
C ALA A 23 1.33 -17.43 33.24
N PRO A 24 1.03 -17.46 31.93
CA PRO A 24 1.11 -16.27 31.08
C PRO A 24 0.02 -15.25 31.44
N ARG A 25 0.45 -14.00 31.68
CA ARG A 25 -0.48 -12.86 31.82
C ARG A 25 -0.77 -12.27 30.46
N HIS A 26 -2.04 -12.27 30.04
CA HIS A 26 -2.50 -11.44 28.94
C HIS A 26 -2.35 -9.96 29.33
N GLY A 27 -1.45 -9.25 28.65
CA GLY A 27 -1.28 -7.81 28.81
C GLY A 27 -2.34 -7.05 28.03
N LEU A 28 -3.22 -6.32 28.72
CA LEU A 28 -3.92 -5.18 28.11
C LEU A 28 -2.91 -4.04 27.94
N LEU A 29 -2.85 -3.48 26.73
CA LEU A 29 -2.01 -2.35 26.38
C LEU A 29 -2.40 -1.08 27.16
N ARG A 30 -1.42 -0.21 27.47
CA ARG A 30 -1.63 1.05 28.21
C ARG A 30 -1.56 2.25 27.28
N ALA A 31 -2.31 3.29 27.61
CA ALA A 31 -2.52 4.56 26.88
C ALA A 31 -1.28 5.34 26.36
N GLY A 32 -0.04 4.93 26.67
CA GLY A 32 1.17 5.65 26.23
C GLY A 32 1.59 5.39 24.78
N GLU A 33 1.07 4.34 24.14
CA GLU A 33 1.67 3.79 22.91
C GLU A 33 1.30 4.56 21.63
N MET A 34 0.20 5.32 21.60
CA MET A 34 -0.10 6.20 20.45
C MET A 34 0.85 7.40 20.35
N ALA A 35 1.49 7.82 21.44
CA ALA A 35 2.38 8.99 21.46
C ALA A 35 3.67 8.79 20.64
N ALA A 36 4.13 7.54 20.45
CA ALA A 36 5.38 7.26 19.75
C ALA A 36 5.29 7.55 18.25
N LEU A 37 4.13 7.22 17.64
CA LEU A 37 3.81 7.40 16.22
C LEU A 37 3.66 8.87 15.81
N GLN A 38 3.34 9.75 16.76
CA GLN A 38 3.14 11.18 16.52
C GLN A 38 4.37 11.97 16.98
N GLY A 39 5.15 12.45 16.03
CA GLY A 39 6.42 13.10 16.31
C GLY A 39 6.30 14.35 17.19
N SER A 40 6.64 14.23 18.47
CA SER A 40 6.63 15.35 19.42
C SER A 40 7.63 16.44 19.02
N SER A 41 7.21 17.70 19.13
CA SER A 41 8.04 18.88 18.92
C SER A 41 8.95 19.16 20.13
N VAL A 42 10.23 19.41 19.89
CA VAL A 42 11.16 20.00 20.86
C VAL A 42 11.49 21.41 20.38
N SER A 43 11.33 22.40 21.26
CA SER A 43 11.56 23.82 20.95
C SER A 43 13.04 24.08 20.58
N PRO A 44 13.31 25.01 19.64
CA PRO A 44 14.69 25.36 19.29
C PRO A 44 15.39 26.12 20.42
N PRO A 45 16.71 25.94 20.61
CA PRO A 45 17.48 26.72 21.58
C PRO A 45 17.51 28.21 21.20
N GLY A 46 17.53 29.08 22.22
CA GLY A 46 17.35 30.52 22.06
C GLY A 46 18.45 31.22 21.26
N ARG A 47 18.06 32.29 20.56
CA ARG A 47 18.96 33.18 19.81
C ARG A 47 20.04 33.77 20.73
N ARG A 48 21.30 33.69 20.32
CA ARG A 48 22.35 34.65 20.72
C ARG A 48 22.53 35.71 19.61
N PRO A 49 23.01 36.92 19.93
CA PRO A 49 23.04 38.04 18.97
C PRO A 49 24.17 37.90 17.95
N ALA A 50 23.98 38.46 16.77
CA ALA A 50 25.03 38.59 15.76
C ALA A 50 26.04 39.69 16.15
N PRO A 51 27.35 39.54 15.84
CA PRO A 51 28.31 40.63 15.95
C PRO A 51 28.11 41.64 14.82
N GLN A 52 28.33 42.92 15.13
CA GLN A 52 28.41 43.99 14.14
C GLN A 52 29.80 44.00 13.48
N SER A 53 29.87 44.31 12.19
CA SER A 53 31.13 44.63 11.48
C SER A 53 31.00 46.00 10.78
N PRO A 54 32.04 46.85 10.84
CA PRO A 54 31.95 48.25 10.39
C PRO A 54 32.26 48.45 8.90
N VAL A 55 31.92 49.66 8.43
CA VAL A 55 32.11 50.13 7.05
C VAL A 55 33.42 50.91 6.89
N ARG A 56 34.24 50.59 5.86
CA ARG A 56 34.83 51.60 4.95
C ARG A 56 35.58 51.04 3.72
N GLU A 57 35.31 51.68 2.57
CA GLU A 57 36.18 52.06 1.41
C GLU A 57 37.54 51.33 1.21
N ARG A 58 38.01 50.99 -0.02
CA ARG A 58 38.12 51.86 -1.22
C ARG A 58 38.56 51.10 -2.51
N ALA A 59 38.28 51.68 -3.68
CA ALA A 59 38.92 51.51 -5.02
C ALA A 59 38.87 50.15 -5.77
N GLY A 60 38.61 50.20 -7.09
CA GLY A 60 38.67 49.08 -8.06
C GLY A 60 39.93 49.16 -8.97
N PRO A 61 39.90 48.75 -10.26
CA PRO A 61 38.77 48.27 -11.08
C PRO A 61 39.05 46.99 -11.94
N GLY A 62 38.01 46.51 -12.64
CA GLY A 62 38.16 45.88 -13.97
C GLY A 62 37.74 44.42 -14.16
N ARG A 63 36.62 44.19 -14.88
CA ARG A 63 36.41 43.07 -15.82
C ARG A 63 35.20 43.34 -16.75
N PRO A 64 35.16 42.80 -17.98
CA PRO A 64 34.14 43.15 -18.97
C PRO A 64 32.87 42.28 -18.88
N LYS A 65 31.74 42.81 -19.37
CA LYS A 65 30.49 42.06 -19.60
C LYS A 65 30.51 41.39 -20.99
N TRP A 66 29.88 40.22 -21.10
CA TRP A 66 29.30 39.70 -22.35
C TRP A 66 27.83 39.30 -22.10
N PRO A 67 26.91 39.42 -23.08
CA PRO A 67 25.47 39.38 -22.85
C PRO A 67 24.78 38.07 -23.29
N SER A 68 23.54 37.89 -22.83
CA SER A 68 22.61 36.84 -23.26
C SER A 68 22.20 36.98 -24.74
N PRO A 69 21.85 35.88 -25.45
CA PRO A 69 21.28 35.95 -26.78
C PRO A 69 19.77 36.25 -26.74
N GLY A 70 19.34 37.18 -27.60
CA GLY A 70 17.93 37.48 -27.86
C GLY A 70 17.37 36.78 -29.10
N VAL A 71 16.07 36.95 -29.31
CA VAL A 71 15.28 36.40 -30.42
C VAL A 71 15.49 37.19 -31.71
N THR A 72 15.59 36.49 -32.85
CA THR A 72 15.29 37.09 -34.18
C THR A 72 14.56 36.09 -35.09
N ARG A 73 13.72 36.63 -35.98
CA ARG A 73 12.86 35.91 -36.96
C ARG A 73 12.96 36.64 -38.32
N LEU A 74 12.32 36.09 -39.35
CA LEU A 74 12.22 36.57 -40.77
C LEU A 74 13.34 36.05 -41.70
N ALA A 75 13.10 35.74 -42.97
CA ALA A 75 11.85 35.41 -43.72
C ALA A 75 12.20 34.89 -45.13
N GLY A 76 11.25 34.18 -45.78
CA GLY A 76 11.05 34.32 -47.25
C GLY A 76 11.16 33.07 -48.15
N GLY A 77 10.03 32.67 -48.74
CA GLY A 77 9.97 32.30 -50.18
C GLY A 77 9.71 30.82 -50.56
N GLY A 78 8.61 30.57 -51.28
CA GLY A 78 8.50 29.44 -52.23
C GLY A 78 7.40 28.40 -51.97
N VAL A 79 6.28 28.51 -52.70
CA VAL A 79 5.20 27.49 -52.85
C VAL A 79 4.86 27.45 -54.35
N PRO A 80 4.75 26.26 -55.00
CA PRO A 80 3.42 25.72 -55.28
C PRO A 80 3.29 24.18 -55.22
N CYS A 81 2.05 23.73 -54.93
CA CYS A 81 1.30 22.56 -55.43
C CYS A 81 2.08 21.34 -56.00
N ALA A 82 1.73 20.08 -55.69
CA ALA A 82 0.42 19.48 -55.97
C ALA A 82 0.26 18.06 -55.38
N CYS A 83 -0.95 17.50 -55.47
CA CYS A 83 -1.35 16.18 -54.94
C CYS A 83 -0.80 14.97 -55.71
N SER A 84 -0.72 13.81 -55.03
CA SER A 84 -1.40 12.53 -55.41
C SER A 84 -0.55 11.25 -55.27
N ALA A 85 -0.90 10.42 -54.27
CA ALA A 85 -0.67 8.97 -54.25
C ALA A 85 -1.81 8.36 -53.40
N ARG A 86 -2.87 7.86 -54.03
CA ARG A 86 -3.08 6.45 -54.41
C ARG A 86 -3.09 5.50 -53.21
N GLY A 87 -4.27 4.93 -52.95
CA GLY A 87 -4.59 4.12 -51.77
C GLY A 87 -4.29 2.61 -51.93
N PRO A 88 -4.91 1.77 -51.07
CA PRO A 88 -4.53 0.37 -50.88
C PRO A 88 -4.99 -0.57 -51.99
N PHE A 89 -4.30 -1.70 -52.12
CA PHE A 89 -4.60 -2.76 -53.07
C PHE A 89 -5.53 -3.85 -52.49
N ALA A 90 -6.29 -4.49 -53.40
CA ALA A 90 -6.85 -5.85 -53.32
C ALA A 90 -8.08 -6.14 -52.42
N SER A 91 -9.26 -5.92 -53.01
CA SER A 91 -10.32 -6.97 -53.13
C SER A 91 -10.13 -7.67 -54.52
N PRO A 92 -10.91 -8.67 -55.00
CA PRO A 92 -12.22 -9.17 -54.56
C PRO A 92 -12.40 -10.71 -54.64
N GLY A 93 -13.65 -11.21 -54.53
CA GLY A 93 -13.97 -12.59 -54.95
C GLY A 93 -15.34 -13.14 -54.51
N SER A 94 -16.44 -12.74 -55.16
CA SER A 94 -17.77 -13.31 -54.97
C SER A 94 -18.26 -14.08 -56.21
N GLY A 95 -18.81 -15.28 -56.04
CA GLY A 95 -19.50 -16.04 -57.09
C GLY A 95 -20.06 -17.36 -56.54
N GLY A 96 -21.30 -17.73 -56.90
CA GLY A 96 -21.97 -18.94 -56.39
C GLY A 96 -22.89 -19.60 -57.43
N ALA A 97 -23.60 -20.68 -57.08
CA ALA A 97 -24.74 -21.26 -57.83
C ALA A 97 -25.42 -22.44 -57.08
N GLY A 98 -26.71 -22.72 -57.41
CA GLY A 98 -27.48 -23.92 -57.01
C GLY A 98 -28.57 -23.65 -55.95
N SER A 99 -29.84 -23.33 -56.26
CA SER A 99 -30.93 -24.15 -56.86
C SER A 99 -31.39 -25.31 -55.93
N THR A 100 -32.68 -25.61 -55.68
CA THR A 100 -33.92 -25.48 -56.48
C THR A 100 -35.21 -25.44 -55.62
N GLY A 101 -36.36 -25.09 -56.21
CA GLY A 101 -37.73 -25.40 -55.72
C GLY A 101 -38.54 -24.18 -55.23
N SER A 102 -39.38 -23.51 -56.04
CA SER A 102 -40.71 -23.90 -56.57
C SER A 102 -41.81 -24.06 -55.49
N ARG A 103 -43.04 -23.50 -55.61
CA ARG A 103 -43.71 -22.73 -56.69
C ARG A 103 -45.04 -22.10 -56.15
N HIS A 104 -45.44 -20.93 -56.70
CA HIS A 104 -46.82 -20.39 -56.88
C HIS A 104 -47.82 -20.28 -55.70
N MET A 105 -48.91 -19.50 -55.73
CA MET A 105 -49.33 -18.18 -56.29
C MET A 105 -50.88 -18.12 -56.23
N ALA A 106 -51.42 -16.96 -55.88
CA ALA A 106 -52.72 -16.38 -56.28
C ALA A 106 -54.11 -17.00 -55.90
N GLN A 107 -54.89 -16.16 -55.19
CA GLN A 107 -56.32 -15.76 -55.34
C GLN A 107 -57.19 -16.47 -56.43
N ALA A 108 -58.51 -16.69 -56.29
CA ALA A 108 -59.55 -15.68 -56.01
C ALA A 108 -61.00 -16.26 -55.85
N GLY A 109 -61.90 -15.53 -55.14
CA GLY A 109 -63.38 -15.58 -55.22
C GLY A 109 -64.13 -16.82 -54.67
N SER A 110 -65.44 -16.78 -54.32
CA SER A 110 -66.40 -15.68 -54.11
C SER A 110 -67.68 -16.19 -53.39
N ALA A 111 -68.42 -15.27 -52.73
CA ALA A 111 -69.85 -15.31 -52.33
C ALA A 111 -70.40 -16.30 -51.28
N GLY A 112 -71.30 -15.81 -50.41
CA GLY A 112 -72.25 -16.65 -49.63
C GLY A 112 -72.68 -16.11 -48.25
N ARG A 113 -73.88 -15.49 -48.16
CA ARG A 113 -74.51 -15.01 -46.89
C ARG A 113 -74.77 -16.13 -45.86
N GLY A 114 -74.68 -15.80 -44.56
CA GLY A 114 -75.21 -16.60 -43.43
C GLY A 114 -75.35 -15.73 -42.16
N VAL A 115 -76.31 -16.02 -41.27
CA VAL A 115 -76.79 -15.11 -40.21
C VAL A 115 -76.68 -15.73 -38.79
N ALA A 116 -76.51 -14.85 -37.79
CA ALA A 116 -76.70 -15.03 -36.33
C ALA A 116 -75.64 -15.80 -35.51
N GLY A 117 -75.52 -15.40 -34.23
CA GLY A 117 -74.87 -16.19 -33.16
C GLY A 117 -73.98 -15.38 -32.20
N GLN A 118 -74.52 -14.95 -31.06
CA GLN A 118 -73.74 -14.33 -29.97
C GLN A 118 -72.91 -15.36 -29.19
N LYS A 119 -71.73 -14.97 -28.69
CA LYS A 119 -71.33 -15.10 -27.26
C LYS A 119 -70.01 -14.35 -26.97
N PRO A 120 -69.85 -13.74 -25.78
CA PRO A 120 -68.65 -12.96 -25.43
C PRO A 120 -67.52 -13.86 -24.89
N ALA A 121 -66.28 -13.39 -25.07
CA ALA A 121 -65.09 -14.05 -24.52
C ALA A 121 -64.99 -13.82 -22.99
N GLY A 122 -64.90 -14.89 -22.21
CA GLY A 122 -64.56 -14.83 -20.80
C GLY A 122 -63.07 -14.59 -20.61
N ALA A 123 -62.69 -13.44 -20.06
CA ALA A 123 -61.30 -13.14 -19.72
C ALA A 123 -60.85 -13.95 -18.48
N ALA A 124 -59.81 -14.77 -18.63
CA ALA A 124 -59.24 -15.52 -17.52
C ALA A 124 -58.31 -14.63 -16.65
N PRO A 125 -58.60 -14.40 -15.36
CA PRO A 125 -57.86 -13.45 -14.51
C PRO A 125 -56.52 -14.00 -13.96
N GLY A 126 -55.93 -15.01 -14.59
CA GLY A 126 -54.71 -15.68 -14.08
C GLY A 126 -53.38 -15.12 -14.61
N CYS A 127 -53.37 -14.48 -15.78
CA CYS A 127 -52.12 -14.22 -16.52
C CYS A 127 -51.38 -12.94 -16.08
N ALA A 128 -52.08 -11.98 -15.45
CA ALA A 128 -51.48 -10.71 -15.01
C ALA A 128 -50.59 -10.89 -13.76
N LEU A 129 -51.07 -11.62 -12.75
CA LEU A 129 -50.35 -11.81 -11.48
C LEU A 129 -49.01 -12.53 -11.66
N TRP A 130 -48.93 -13.49 -12.58
CA TRP A 130 -47.69 -14.22 -12.85
C TRP A 130 -46.62 -13.35 -13.53
N ARG A 131 -47.04 -12.39 -14.38
CA ARG A 131 -46.13 -11.39 -14.98
C ARG A 131 -45.60 -10.39 -13.94
N TRP A 132 -46.43 -9.98 -12.97
CA TRP A 132 -45.96 -9.16 -11.85
C TRP A 132 -45.02 -9.92 -10.92
N ALA A 133 -45.29 -11.20 -10.61
CA ALA A 133 -44.40 -12.04 -9.83
C ALA A 133 -43.02 -12.24 -10.51
N LEU A 134 -43.00 -12.48 -11.82
CA LEU A 134 -41.76 -12.53 -12.61
C LEU A 134 -41.05 -11.16 -12.63
N GLY A 135 -41.78 -10.06 -12.82
CA GLY A 135 -41.21 -8.70 -12.78
C GLY A 135 -40.56 -8.36 -11.43
N LEU A 136 -41.21 -8.73 -10.33
CA LEU A 136 -40.68 -8.57 -8.97
C LEU A 136 -39.48 -9.49 -8.70
N LEU A 137 -39.47 -10.72 -9.22
CA LEU A 137 -38.32 -11.62 -9.14
C LEU A 137 -37.12 -11.09 -9.95
N TRP A 138 -37.35 -10.53 -11.13
CA TRP A 138 -36.32 -9.87 -11.94
C TRP A 138 -35.80 -8.59 -11.27
N LEU A 139 -36.66 -7.80 -10.61
CA LEU A 139 -36.25 -6.66 -9.79
C LEU A 139 -35.43 -7.08 -8.56
N ALA A 140 -35.81 -8.17 -7.90
CA ALA A 140 -35.04 -8.73 -6.78
C ALA A 140 -33.67 -9.28 -7.22
N LEU A 141 -33.60 -9.95 -8.38
CA LEU A 141 -32.34 -10.42 -8.97
C LEU A 141 -31.46 -9.28 -9.48
N ALA A 142 -32.05 -8.21 -10.03
CA ALA A 142 -31.32 -7.01 -10.43
C ALA A 142 -30.80 -6.22 -9.20
N ALA A 143 -31.56 -6.17 -8.11
CA ALA A 143 -31.12 -5.59 -6.84
C ALA A 143 -30.06 -6.44 -6.13
N ALA A 144 -30.11 -7.78 -6.28
CA ALA A 144 -29.03 -8.69 -5.88
C ALA A 144 -27.77 -8.57 -6.76
N GLY A 145 -27.84 -7.80 -7.86
CA GLY A 145 -26.73 -7.43 -8.73
C GLY A 145 -25.75 -6.41 -8.12
N SER A 146 -25.73 -6.23 -6.79
CA SER A 146 -24.57 -5.64 -6.13
C SER A 146 -23.34 -6.48 -6.51
N SER A 147 -22.36 -5.88 -7.18
CA SER A 147 -21.11 -6.57 -7.47
C SER A 147 -20.55 -7.12 -6.16
N ARG A 148 -20.41 -8.46 -6.07
CA ARG A 148 -19.76 -9.10 -4.93
C ARG A 148 -18.36 -8.50 -4.83
N ARG A 149 -18.15 -7.64 -3.83
CA ARG A 149 -16.86 -7.01 -3.59
C ARG A 149 -15.89 -8.12 -3.25
N GLN A 150 -14.83 -8.25 -4.04
CA GLN A 150 -13.78 -9.20 -3.78
C GLN A 150 -12.88 -8.63 -2.70
N TRP A 151 -12.74 -9.37 -1.60
CA TRP A 151 -11.84 -9.03 -0.50
C TRP A 151 -10.52 -9.81 -0.66
N PRO A 152 -9.36 -9.21 -0.28
CA PRO A 152 -9.17 -7.82 0.11
C PRO A 152 -9.36 -6.86 -1.08
N VAL A 153 -9.66 -5.58 -0.79
CA VAL A 153 -9.67 -4.54 -1.81
C VAL A 153 -8.25 -4.39 -2.37
N PRO A 154 -8.03 -4.55 -3.68
CA PRO A 154 -6.69 -4.49 -4.25
C PRO A 154 -6.11 -3.08 -4.17
N TYR A 155 -4.81 -2.98 -3.84
CA TYR A 155 -4.08 -1.72 -3.90
C TYR A 155 -4.08 -1.15 -5.32
N LYS A 156 -4.57 0.08 -5.47
CA LYS A 156 -4.67 0.80 -6.75
C LYS A 156 -3.32 1.38 -7.15
N ARG A 157 -2.80 0.89 -8.28
CA ARG A 157 -1.63 1.46 -8.96
C ARG A 157 -2.02 2.61 -9.89
N PHE A 158 -1.03 3.44 -10.19
CA PHE A 158 -1.13 4.62 -11.04
C PHE A 158 -0.24 4.47 -12.27
N SER A 159 -0.47 5.28 -13.30
CA SER A 159 0.36 5.30 -14.51
C SER A 159 1.67 6.07 -14.34
N PHE A 160 1.74 6.97 -13.35
CA PHE A 160 2.95 7.73 -12.99
C PHE A 160 2.86 8.21 -11.53
N ARG A 161 4.00 8.61 -10.97
CA ARG A 161 4.10 9.32 -9.69
C ARG A 161 3.98 10.84 -9.92
N PRO A 162 3.01 11.52 -9.29
CA PRO A 162 2.97 12.98 -9.32
C PRO A 162 4.08 13.58 -8.44
N GLU A 163 4.60 14.74 -8.85
CA GLU A 163 5.45 15.55 -7.97
C GLU A 163 4.73 15.87 -6.65
N PRO A 164 5.42 15.84 -5.49
CA PRO A 164 4.81 16.19 -4.22
C PRO A 164 4.36 17.66 -4.18
N ASP A 165 3.22 17.91 -3.53
CA ASP A 165 2.74 19.28 -3.32
C ASP A 165 3.72 20.05 -2.41
N PRO A 166 4.02 21.34 -2.69
CA PRO A 166 4.92 22.17 -1.87
C PRO A 166 4.55 22.30 -0.38
N TYR A 167 3.30 22.01 -0.01
CA TYR A 167 2.85 21.89 1.38
C TYR A 167 3.50 20.70 2.11
N CYS A 168 3.74 19.60 1.40
CA CYS A 168 4.36 18.40 1.97
C CYS A 168 5.87 18.61 2.12
N GLN A 169 6.30 18.90 3.34
CA GLN A 169 7.71 19.13 3.68
C GLN A 169 8.18 18.12 4.72
N ALA A 170 9.26 17.41 4.40
CA ALA A 170 9.85 16.40 5.26
C ALA A 170 10.80 17.06 6.28
N LYS A 171 10.73 16.68 7.56
CA LYS A 171 11.68 17.18 8.56
C LYS A 171 13.08 16.58 8.38
N TYR A 172 13.13 15.34 7.91
CA TYR A 172 14.33 14.64 7.49
C TYR A 172 14.16 14.32 6.01
N THR A 173 15.19 14.64 5.20
CA THR A 173 15.17 14.41 3.75
C THR A 173 14.98 12.94 3.44
N PHE A 174 14.03 12.61 2.57
CA PHE A 174 13.88 11.26 2.02
C PHE A 174 15.09 10.88 1.17
N CYS A 175 15.62 9.67 1.37
CA CYS A 175 16.72 9.08 0.59
C CYS A 175 17.96 10.01 0.44
N PRO A 176 18.55 10.51 1.54
CA PRO A 176 19.54 11.60 1.51
C PRO A 176 20.86 11.21 0.82
N THR A 177 21.19 9.93 0.78
CA THR A 177 22.37 9.33 0.13
C THR A 177 21.98 8.50 -1.10
N GLY A 178 20.78 8.71 -1.65
CA GLY A 178 20.24 7.95 -2.77
C GLY A 178 21.13 7.99 -4.02
N SER A 179 21.41 6.82 -4.59
CA SER A 179 22.17 6.66 -5.83
C SER A 179 21.35 5.90 -6.89
N PRO A 180 21.62 6.11 -8.19
CA PRO A 180 21.02 5.29 -9.25
C PRO A 180 21.38 3.81 -9.05
N ILE A 181 20.42 2.91 -9.27
CA ILE A 181 20.68 1.47 -9.24
C ILE A 181 21.68 1.11 -10.35
N PRO A 182 22.85 0.53 -10.05
CA PRO A 182 23.87 0.21 -11.06
C PRO A 182 23.46 -1.00 -11.91
N ILE A 183 24.15 -1.16 -13.04
CA ILE A 183 24.04 -2.37 -13.87
C ILE A 183 25.15 -3.33 -13.46
N MET A 184 24.78 -4.51 -12.97
CA MET A 184 25.71 -5.59 -12.63
C MET A 184 26.15 -6.34 -13.89
N LYS A 185 27.32 -6.99 -13.86
CA LYS A 185 27.68 -7.94 -14.94
C LYS A 185 26.79 -9.18 -14.84
N ASP A 186 26.43 -9.77 -15.98
CA ASP A 186 25.48 -10.88 -16.01
C ASP A 186 25.98 -12.15 -15.28
N ASP A 187 27.30 -12.34 -15.24
CA ASP A 187 28.04 -13.43 -14.58
C ASP A 187 28.45 -13.13 -13.13
N ASP A 188 28.19 -11.91 -12.62
CA ASP A 188 28.44 -11.57 -11.22
C ASP A 188 27.50 -12.35 -10.29
N VAL A 189 28.01 -12.71 -9.11
CA VAL A 189 27.25 -13.39 -8.06
C VAL A 189 26.92 -12.35 -7.00
N ILE A 190 25.63 -12.03 -6.86
CA ILE A 190 25.11 -11.05 -5.91
C ILE A 190 24.53 -11.76 -4.69
N GLU A 191 25.12 -11.51 -3.52
CA GLU A 191 24.58 -11.95 -2.24
C GLU A 191 23.38 -11.05 -1.85
N VAL A 192 22.24 -11.65 -1.48
CA VAL A 192 21.03 -10.93 -1.08
C VAL A 192 20.81 -11.11 0.43
N PHE A 193 20.64 -10.00 1.14
CA PHE A 193 20.45 -9.95 2.59
C PHE A 193 19.05 -9.46 2.96
N ARG A 194 18.46 -10.06 4.00
CA ARG A 194 17.39 -9.43 4.78
C ARG A 194 18.03 -8.50 5.79
N LEU A 195 17.58 -7.25 5.78
CA LEU A 195 17.96 -6.20 6.70
C LEU A 195 16.72 -5.79 7.48
N GLN A 196 16.80 -5.80 8.81
CA GLN A 196 15.69 -5.38 9.67
C GLN A 196 16.24 -4.69 10.91
N ALA A 197 15.68 -3.56 11.32
CA ALA A 197 16.10 -2.80 12.51
C ALA A 197 14.89 -2.11 13.17
N PRO A 198 14.92 -1.76 14.47
CA PRO A 198 13.82 -1.03 15.11
C PRO A 198 13.54 0.32 14.45
N VAL A 199 12.25 0.63 14.22
CA VAL A 199 11.85 1.93 13.66
C VAL A 199 12.30 3.06 14.59
N TRP A 200 12.82 4.15 14.00
CA TRP A 200 13.25 5.37 14.71
C TRP A 200 14.17 5.15 15.92
N GLU A 201 15.06 4.16 15.86
CA GLU A 201 16.10 3.91 16.87
C GLU A 201 16.90 5.20 17.20
N PHE A 202 17.22 6.01 16.20
CA PHE A 202 17.90 7.31 16.35
C PHE A 202 17.14 8.34 17.22
N LYS A 203 15.83 8.16 17.42
CA LYS A 203 14.95 9.09 18.15
C LYS A 203 14.47 8.54 19.49
N TYR A 204 14.19 7.24 19.55
CA TYR A 204 13.57 6.60 20.73
C TYR A 204 14.41 5.45 21.32
N GLY A 205 15.62 5.21 20.79
CA GLY A 205 16.47 4.08 21.17
C GLY A 205 15.77 2.74 20.93
N ASN A 206 16.08 1.75 21.75
CA ASN A 206 15.55 0.38 21.60
C ASN A 206 14.08 0.21 22.07
N LEU A 207 13.37 1.29 22.43
CA LEU A 207 11.99 1.20 22.93
C LEU A 207 11.05 0.55 21.91
N LEU A 208 11.17 0.90 20.63
CA LEU A 208 10.33 0.33 19.57
C LEU A 208 10.77 -1.08 19.17
N GLY A 209 12.05 -1.45 19.42
CA GLY A 209 12.55 -2.82 19.29
C GLY A 209 11.98 -3.77 20.34
N HIS A 210 11.74 -3.29 21.56
CA HIS A 210 11.02 -4.04 22.59
C HIS A 210 9.54 -4.28 22.22
N LEU A 211 8.91 -3.35 21.49
CA LEU A 211 7.55 -3.49 20.94
C LEU A 211 7.51 -4.22 19.59
N LYS A 212 8.66 -4.66 19.07
CA LYS A 212 8.82 -5.33 17.76
C LYS A 212 8.26 -4.52 16.58
N ILE A 213 8.38 -3.19 16.64
CA ILE A 213 8.09 -2.30 15.51
C ILE A 213 9.39 -2.11 14.74
N MET A 214 9.54 -2.90 13.68
CA MET A 214 10.75 -3.02 12.86
C MET A 214 10.55 -2.38 11.47
N HIS A 215 11.59 -1.71 10.97
CA HIS A 215 11.80 -1.31 9.59
C HIS A 215 12.48 -2.44 8.81
N ASP A 216 12.06 -2.66 7.56
CA ASP A 216 12.52 -3.75 6.71
C ASP A 216 13.17 -3.23 5.42
N ALA A 217 14.33 -3.78 5.07
CA ALA A 217 15.09 -3.45 3.86
C ALA A 217 15.79 -4.69 3.26
N ILE A 218 16.39 -4.52 2.07
CA ILE A 218 17.15 -5.56 1.37
C ILE A 218 18.58 -5.07 1.15
N GLY A 219 19.55 -5.89 1.55
CA GLY A 219 20.95 -5.68 1.23
C GLY A 219 21.35 -6.44 -0.03
N PHE A 220 22.23 -5.87 -0.83
CA PHE A 220 22.86 -6.54 -1.96
C PHE A 220 24.38 -6.39 -1.85
N LYS A 221 25.15 -7.41 -2.22
CA LYS A 221 26.61 -7.32 -2.30
C LYS A 221 27.12 -8.07 -3.52
N SER A 222 27.88 -7.37 -4.37
CA SER A 222 28.59 -7.97 -5.50
C SER A 222 29.82 -8.73 -4.97
N THR A 223 30.02 -9.95 -5.48
CA THR A 223 31.27 -10.69 -5.23
C THR A 223 32.39 -10.24 -6.16
N LEU A 224 32.05 -9.76 -7.36
CA LEU A 224 33.02 -9.25 -8.34
C LEU A 224 33.64 -7.91 -7.93
N THR A 225 32.83 -6.94 -7.48
CA THR A 225 33.31 -5.59 -7.11
C THR A 225 33.57 -5.43 -5.62
N GLY A 226 33.01 -6.34 -4.79
CA GLY A 226 33.01 -6.22 -3.33
C GLY A 226 32.08 -5.14 -2.78
N GLN A 227 31.48 -4.30 -3.64
CA GLN A 227 30.56 -3.25 -3.22
C GLN A 227 29.24 -3.83 -2.70
N ASN A 228 28.66 -3.16 -1.71
CA ASN A 228 27.35 -3.48 -1.18
C ASN A 228 26.43 -2.25 -1.21
N TYR A 229 25.12 -2.52 -1.15
CA TYR A 229 24.06 -1.55 -1.32
C TYR A 229 22.89 -1.91 -0.42
N THR A 230 22.16 -0.89 0.03
CA THR A 230 20.90 -1.04 0.75
C THR A 230 19.77 -0.55 -0.15
N MET A 231 18.66 -1.29 -0.17
CA MET A 231 17.43 -0.93 -0.85
C MET A 231 16.25 -1.03 0.12
N GLU A 232 15.52 0.06 0.25
CA GLU A 232 14.39 0.20 1.18
C GLU A 232 13.22 0.91 0.48
N TRP A 233 12.04 0.92 1.12
CA TRP A 233 10.88 1.64 0.62
C TRP A 233 10.09 2.22 1.79
N TYR A 234 9.94 3.53 1.83
CA TYR A 234 9.37 4.22 3.00
C TYR A 234 8.78 5.59 2.63
N GLU A 235 8.29 6.29 3.64
CA GLU A 235 7.54 7.54 3.50
C GLU A 235 8.45 8.71 3.11
N LEU A 236 8.05 9.46 2.08
CA LEU A 236 8.72 10.73 1.75
C LEU A 236 8.65 11.74 2.90
N PHE A 237 7.55 11.68 3.67
CA PHE A 237 7.18 12.69 4.66
C PHE A 237 7.02 12.12 6.08
N GLN A 238 7.61 10.95 6.37
CA GLN A 238 7.49 10.21 7.64
C GLN A 238 6.07 9.62 7.92
N LEU A 239 6.03 8.47 8.60
CA LEU A 239 4.84 7.64 8.89
C LEU A 239 3.56 8.41 9.27
N GLY A 240 3.65 9.40 10.16
CA GLY A 240 2.47 10.17 10.61
C GLY A 240 1.71 10.85 9.47
N ASN A 241 2.42 11.38 8.47
CA ASN A 241 1.84 12.04 7.29
C ASN A 241 1.26 11.05 6.27
N CYS A 242 1.67 9.78 6.34
CA CYS A 242 1.08 8.67 5.60
C CYS A 242 -0.12 8.05 6.31
N THR A 243 -0.18 8.13 7.64
CA THR A 243 -1.25 7.52 8.45
C THR A 243 -2.48 8.43 8.61
N PHE A 244 -2.26 9.74 8.74
CA PHE A 244 -3.33 10.72 9.01
C PHE A 244 -3.18 12.00 8.18
N PRO A 245 -4.29 12.63 7.75
CA PRO A 245 -4.26 13.81 6.89
C PRO A 245 -4.10 15.12 7.66
N HIS A 246 -3.69 16.16 6.92
CA HIS A 246 -3.71 17.54 7.36
C HIS A 246 -5.08 18.17 7.14
N LEU A 247 -5.60 18.86 8.16
CA LEU A 247 -6.86 19.61 8.06
C LEU A 247 -6.57 21.08 7.79
N ARG A 248 -6.49 21.42 6.49
CA ARG A 248 -6.23 22.78 6.00
C ARG A 248 -7.52 23.61 6.01
N PRO A 249 -7.54 24.84 6.58
CA PRO A 249 -8.76 25.65 6.69
C PRO A 249 -9.31 26.12 5.33
N GLU A 250 -8.44 26.27 4.33
CA GLU A 250 -8.77 26.65 2.96
C GLU A 250 -9.25 25.48 2.08
N MET A 251 -9.30 24.25 2.62
CA MET A 251 -9.74 23.05 1.90
C MET A 251 -10.91 22.35 2.60
N ASN A 252 -11.90 21.92 1.80
CA ASN A 252 -13.01 21.12 2.31
C ASN A 252 -12.54 19.71 2.70
N ALA A 253 -11.80 19.04 1.81
CA ALA A 253 -11.26 17.70 2.04
C ALA A 253 -10.01 17.73 2.96
N PRO A 254 -9.79 16.69 3.79
CA PRO A 254 -8.50 16.42 4.41
C PRO A 254 -7.40 16.23 3.35
N PHE A 255 -6.21 16.77 3.59
CA PHE A 255 -5.10 16.78 2.64
C PHE A 255 -4.01 15.78 3.02
N TRP A 256 -3.62 14.90 2.10
CA TRP A 256 -2.71 13.79 2.38
C TRP A 256 -1.30 14.04 1.84
N CYS A 257 -0.30 13.87 2.70
CA CYS A 257 1.13 13.84 2.31
C CYS A 257 1.66 12.40 2.40
N ASN A 258 0.93 11.45 1.81
CA ASN A 258 1.10 10.02 2.04
C ASN A 258 1.97 9.30 1.00
N GLN A 259 2.78 10.01 0.21
CA GLN A 259 3.67 9.35 -0.75
C GLN A 259 4.74 8.50 -0.06
N GLY A 260 4.93 7.27 -0.55
CA GLY A 260 6.07 6.41 -0.23
C GLY A 260 6.78 5.99 -1.51
N ALA A 261 8.10 5.76 -1.44
CA ALA A 261 8.93 5.44 -2.60
C ALA A 261 10.12 4.53 -2.25
N ALA A 262 10.69 3.91 -3.27
CA ALA A 262 11.93 3.14 -3.16
C ALA A 262 13.15 4.08 -3.02
N CYS A 263 14.06 3.71 -2.13
CA CYS A 263 15.38 4.31 -1.99
C CYS A 263 16.45 3.23 -2.17
N PHE A 264 17.54 3.58 -2.86
CA PHE A 264 18.69 2.71 -3.10
C PHE A 264 19.96 3.52 -2.87
N PHE A 265 20.94 2.98 -2.15
CA PHE A 265 22.20 3.67 -1.86
C PHE A 265 23.35 2.69 -1.63
N GLU A 266 24.59 3.17 -1.81
CA GLU A 266 25.81 2.42 -1.49
C GLU A 266 26.00 2.26 0.02
N GLY A 267 26.49 1.09 0.43
CA GLY A 267 26.74 0.73 1.82
C GLY A 267 25.63 -0.14 2.43
N ILE A 268 26.05 -1.06 3.29
CA ILE A 268 25.21 -1.69 4.32
C ILE A 268 25.81 -1.29 5.67
N ASP A 269 25.05 -0.58 6.50
CA ASP A 269 25.47 -0.24 7.87
C ASP A 269 25.30 -1.45 8.79
N ASP A 270 26.35 -2.27 8.85
CA ASP A 270 26.43 -3.44 9.70
C ASP A 270 26.09 -3.16 11.18
N ILE A 271 26.38 -1.96 11.70
CA ILE A 271 26.10 -1.62 13.10
C ILE A 271 24.60 -1.40 13.29
N HIS A 272 23.97 -0.59 12.43
CA HIS A 272 22.53 -0.34 12.47
C HIS A 272 21.72 -1.64 12.38
N TRP A 273 22.05 -2.51 11.43
CA TRP A 273 21.28 -3.74 11.21
C TRP A 273 21.57 -4.86 12.21
N LYS A 274 22.76 -4.90 12.84
CA LYS A 274 23.12 -5.96 13.80
C LYS A 274 22.91 -5.59 15.27
N ALA A 275 22.90 -4.31 15.64
CA ALA A 275 22.86 -3.90 17.06
C ALA A 275 21.58 -4.35 17.77
N ASN A 276 20.41 -4.05 17.18
CA ASN A 276 19.09 -4.40 17.73
C ASN A 276 18.17 -5.06 16.67
N GLY A 277 18.74 -5.56 15.58
CA GLY A 277 18.04 -5.94 14.36
C GLY A 277 18.35 -7.35 13.84
N THR A 278 18.37 -7.50 12.53
CA THR A 278 18.78 -8.71 11.82
C THR A 278 19.46 -8.33 10.50
N LEU A 279 20.66 -8.87 10.28
CA LEU A 279 21.37 -8.88 9.00
C LEU A 279 21.71 -10.33 8.66
N VAL A 280 21.02 -10.91 7.67
CA VAL A 280 21.19 -12.32 7.29
C VAL A 280 21.07 -12.51 5.77
N GLN A 281 22.00 -13.26 5.17
CA GLN A 281 21.95 -13.60 3.75
C GLN A 281 20.81 -14.59 3.47
N VAL A 282 19.82 -14.18 2.69
CA VAL A 282 18.61 -14.96 2.34
C VAL A 282 18.70 -15.69 1.01
N ALA A 283 19.47 -15.18 0.05
CA ALA A 283 19.61 -15.76 -1.27
C ALA A 283 20.94 -15.35 -1.92
N THR A 284 21.21 -15.96 -3.08
CA THR A 284 22.29 -15.57 -3.99
C THR A 284 21.72 -15.57 -5.41
N ILE A 285 21.95 -14.51 -6.17
CA ILE A 285 21.38 -14.31 -7.51
C ILE A 285 22.46 -13.90 -8.52
N PRO A 286 22.34 -14.26 -9.81
CA PRO A 286 23.23 -13.72 -10.84
C PRO A 286 22.92 -12.24 -11.11
N GLY A 287 23.91 -11.47 -11.55
CA GLY A 287 23.75 -10.04 -11.83
C GLY A 287 22.70 -9.74 -12.91
N ASN A 288 22.46 -10.65 -13.86
CA ASN A 288 21.35 -10.55 -14.80
C ASN A 288 19.96 -10.53 -14.10
N THR A 289 19.79 -11.34 -13.05
CA THR A 289 18.57 -11.35 -12.24
C THR A 289 18.44 -10.08 -11.42
N PHE A 290 19.53 -9.54 -10.88
CA PHE A 290 19.54 -8.21 -10.25
C PHE A 290 19.12 -7.12 -11.25
N ASN A 291 19.68 -7.11 -12.46
CA ASN A 291 19.35 -6.14 -13.51
C ASN A 291 17.87 -6.19 -13.94
N LYS A 292 17.26 -7.38 -13.96
CA LYS A 292 15.81 -7.57 -14.22
C LYS A 292 14.96 -7.08 -13.04
N MET A 293 15.38 -7.37 -11.81
CA MET A 293 14.73 -6.87 -10.59
C MET A 293 14.79 -5.34 -10.52
N ALA A 294 15.92 -4.69 -10.83
CA ALA A 294 16.06 -3.24 -10.85
C ALA A 294 15.07 -2.55 -11.82
N LYS A 295 14.86 -3.14 -13.01
CA LYS A 295 13.83 -2.66 -13.97
C LYS A 295 12.42 -2.76 -13.40
N TRP A 296 12.12 -3.83 -12.67
CA TRP A 296 10.84 -3.99 -11.98
C TRP A 296 10.70 -3.01 -10.80
N VAL A 297 11.74 -2.76 -10.00
CA VAL A 297 11.72 -1.77 -8.90
C VAL A 297 11.41 -0.38 -9.44
N LYS A 298 11.97 0.01 -10.59
CA LYS A 298 11.61 1.28 -11.25
C LYS A 298 10.11 1.36 -11.54
N TRP A 299 9.54 0.34 -12.19
CA TRP A 299 8.11 0.27 -12.47
C TRP A 299 7.26 0.25 -11.19
N ASP A 300 7.70 -0.45 -10.14
CA ASP A 300 7.00 -0.50 -8.85
C ASP A 300 6.99 0.87 -8.18
N ASN A 301 8.11 1.61 -8.27
CA ASN A 301 8.27 2.95 -7.71
C ASN A 301 7.49 4.03 -8.47
N GLU A 302 7.28 3.86 -9.78
CA GLU A 302 6.50 4.78 -10.62
C GLU A 302 4.98 4.54 -10.54
N THR A 303 4.56 3.30 -10.25
CA THR A 303 3.13 2.91 -10.22
C THR A 303 2.56 2.75 -8.80
N GLY A 304 3.42 2.48 -7.83
CA GLY A 304 3.11 2.23 -6.42
C GLY A 304 3.39 3.43 -5.53
N ILE A 305 2.54 4.45 -5.62
CA ILE A 305 2.92 5.82 -5.24
C ILE A 305 2.63 6.25 -3.80
N TYR A 306 1.70 5.58 -3.09
CA TYR A 306 1.27 5.96 -1.74
C TYR A 306 1.58 4.86 -0.73
N TYR A 307 1.90 5.26 0.50
CA TYR A 307 2.11 4.39 1.64
C TYR A 307 0.78 4.16 2.35
N GLU A 308 0.50 2.92 2.72
CA GLU A 308 -0.61 2.56 3.60
C GLU A 308 -0.11 1.81 4.83
N THR A 309 -0.52 2.26 6.02
CA THR A 309 -0.06 1.74 7.31
C THR A 309 -0.90 0.57 7.81
N TRP A 310 -2.21 0.60 7.55
CA TRP A 310 -3.15 -0.31 8.19
C TRP A 310 -3.38 -1.57 7.35
N THR A 311 -3.08 -2.73 7.92
CA THR A 311 -3.79 -3.96 7.52
C THR A 311 -5.12 -4.00 8.27
N VAL A 312 -6.22 -4.36 7.62
CA VAL A 312 -7.55 -4.42 8.25
C VAL A 312 -8.16 -5.81 8.06
N GLN A 313 -8.57 -6.45 9.16
CA GLN A 313 -9.08 -7.83 9.18
C GLN A 313 -10.39 -7.99 9.96
N ALA A 314 -11.09 -9.10 9.72
CA ALA A 314 -12.35 -9.45 10.39
C ALA A 314 -12.17 -9.84 11.87
N SER A 315 -11.08 -10.54 12.20
CA SER A 315 -10.71 -11.01 13.55
C SER A 315 -9.20 -11.34 13.59
N PRO A 316 -8.56 -11.51 14.77
CA PRO A 316 -7.17 -11.94 14.89
C PRO A 316 -6.95 -13.45 14.67
N GLU A 317 -7.95 -14.18 14.15
CA GLU A 317 -7.90 -15.63 13.99
C GLU A 317 -7.20 -16.03 12.69
N LYS A 318 -6.55 -17.20 12.68
CA LYS A 318 -5.85 -17.69 11.49
C LYS A 318 -6.86 -18.01 10.39
N GLY A 319 -6.72 -17.35 9.24
CA GLY A 319 -7.65 -17.47 8.11
C GLY A 319 -8.86 -16.55 8.17
N ALA A 320 -8.88 -15.59 9.11
CA ALA A 320 -9.87 -14.51 9.09
C ALA A 320 -9.80 -13.69 7.79
N GLU A 321 -10.95 -13.21 7.32
CA GLU A 321 -11.05 -12.40 6.11
C GLU A 321 -10.27 -11.09 6.27
N THR A 322 -9.44 -10.77 5.27
CA THR A 322 -8.68 -9.52 5.20
C THR A 322 -9.41 -8.56 4.28
N TRP A 323 -9.76 -7.38 4.78
CA TRP A 323 -10.47 -6.35 4.03
C TRP A 323 -9.51 -5.47 3.22
N PHE A 324 -8.41 -5.08 3.85
CA PHE A 324 -7.36 -4.23 3.27
C PHE A 324 -5.99 -4.74 3.70
N GLU A 325 -5.05 -4.73 2.77
CA GLU A 325 -3.64 -4.99 3.04
C GLU A 325 -2.86 -3.67 3.09
N SER A 326 -1.91 -3.57 4.02
CA SER A 326 -0.98 -2.44 4.10
C SER A 326 -0.09 -2.36 2.85
N TYR A 327 0.57 -1.22 2.68
CA TYR A 327 1.51 -0.97 1.59
C TYR A 327 2.68 -0.17 2.13
N ASP A 328 3.61 -0.89 2.77
CA ASP A 328 4.68 -0.40 3.61
C ASP A 328 6.06 -1.00 3.21
N CYS A 329 7.10 -0.74 4.02
CA CYS A 329 8.45 -1.27 3.82
C CYS A 329 8.49 -2.81 3.75
N SER A 330 7.83 -3.50 4.68
CA SER A 330 7.75 -4.97 4.72
C SER A 330 7.11 -5.53 3.44
N LYS A 331 6.06 -4.85 2.95
CA LYS A 331 5.35 -5.23 1.70
C LYS A 331 6.21 -5.00 0.47
N PHE A 332 7.07 -4.00 0.44
CA PHE A 332 8.05 -3.84 -0.64
C PHE A 332 9.13 -4.95 -0.61
N VAL A 333 9.64 -5.30 0.57
CA VAL A 333 10.61 -6.39 0.73
C VAL A 333 10.02 -7.72 0.24
N LEU A 334 8.81 -8.07 0.68
CA LEU A 334 8.10 -9.27 0.26
C LEU A 334 7.82 -9.30 -1.25
N ARG A 335 7.39 -8.19 -1.85
CA ARG A 335 7.17 -8.10 -3.30
C ARG A 335 8.47 -8.25 -4.09
N THR A 336 9.58 -7.70 -3.59
CA THR A 336 10.90 -7.87 -4.22
C THR A 336 11.36 -9.33 -4.13
N TYR A 337 11.17 -9.99 -2.99
CA TYR A 337 11.50 -11.42 -2.85
C TYR A 337 10.63 -12.29 -3.75
N ASN A 338 9.32 -12.03 -3.84
CA ASN A 338 8.44 -12.70 -4.80
C ASN A 338 8.94 -12.50 -6.24
N LYS A 339 9.35 -11.27 -6.59
CA LYS A 339 9.87 -10.98 -7.93
C LYS A 339 11.19 -11.70 -8.22
N LEU A 340 12.06 -11.82 -7.24
CA LEU A 340 13.29 -12.61 -7.37
C LEU A 340 12.97 -14.11 -7.55
N ALA A 341 11.98 -14.65 -6.82
CA ALA A 341 11.53 -16.04 -6.99
C ALA A 341 10.91 -16.29 -8.38
N GLU A 342 10.11 -15.37 -8.92
CA GLU A 342 9.63 -15.42 -10.32
C GLU A 342 10.80 -15.44 -11.32
N LEU A 343 11.88 -14.70 -11.03
CA LEU A 343 13.11 -14.67 -11.83
C LEU A 343 14.05 -15.86 -11.58
N GLY A 344 13.61 -16.86 -10.79
CA GLY A 344 14.32 -18.10 -10.53
C GLY A 344 15.32 -18.07 -9.37
N ALA A 345 15.28 -17.07 -8.50
CA ALA A 345 16.09 -17.05 -7.28
C ALA A 345 15.64 -18.12 -6.28
N GLU A 346 16.60 -18.79 -5.64
CA GLU A 346 16.36 -19.76 -4.57
C GLU A 346 16.67 -19.14 -3.21
N PHE A 347 15.69 -19.15 -2.32
CA PHE A 347 15.80 -18.61 -0.97
C PHE A 347 16.18 -19.70 0.04
N LYS A 348 17.05 -19.34 0.98
CA LYS A 348 17.40 -20.19 2.13
C LYS A 348 16.18 -20.39 3.02
N LYS A 349 16.07 -21.58 3.62
CA LYS A 349 15.02 -21.90 4.60
C LYS A 349 15.38 -21.29 5.95
N ILE A 350 14.98 -20.04 6.17
CA ILE A 350 15.08 -19.34 7.45
C ILE A 350 13.72 -18.73 7.83
N GLU A 351 13.48 -18.60 9.14
CA GLU A 351 12.31 -17.89 9.67
C GLU A 351 12.43 -16.39 9.37
N THR A 352 11.36 -15.79 8.83
CA THR A 352 11.30 -14.36 8.49
C THR A 352 10.03 -13.72 9.01
N ASN A 353 10.18 -12.91 10.06
CA ASN A 353 9.06 -12.31 10.78
C ASN A 353 9.00 -10.80 10.53
N TYR A 354 7.80 -10.28 10.33
CA TYR A 354 7.58 -8.90 9.91
C TYR A 354 6.59 -8.21 10.85
N THR A 355 6.80 -6.91 11.05
CA THR A 355 5.86 -6.05 11.78
C THR A 355 4.57 -5.93 10.98
N ARG A 356 3.42 -6.13 11.62
CA ARG A 356 2.11 -5.77 11.04
C ARG A 356 1.29 -4.98 12.04
N ILE A 357 0.70 -3.89 11.58
CA ILE A 357 -0.21 -3.05 12.37
C ILE A 357 -1.63 -3.35 11.86
N PHE A 358 -2.41 -4.04 12.70
CA PHE A 358 -3.76 -4.48 12.39
C PHE A 358 -4.81 -3.57 13.02
N LEU A 359 -5.81 -3.21 12.22
CA LEU A 359 -7.15 -2.82 12.66
C LEU A 359 -8.08 -4.03 12.55
N TYR A 360 -8.96 -4.23 13.52
CA TYR A 360 -10.01 -5.26 13.45
C TYR A 360 -11.40 -4.64 13.35
N SER A 361 -12.18 -5.09 12.36
CA SER A 361 -13.51 -4.54 12.07
C SER A 361 -14.50 -5.58 11.56
N GLY A 362 -15.79 -5.22 11.52
CA GLY A 362 -16.74 -5.83 10.59
C GLY A 362 -16.44 -5.43 9.14
N GLU A 363 -17.30 -5.88 8.23
CA GLU A 363 -17.19 -5.58 6.80
C GLU A 363 -17.18 -4.05 6.56
N PRO A 364 -16.18 -3.50 5.87
CA PRO A 364 -16.07 -2.06 5.63
C PRO A 364 -17.16 -1.51 4.70
N THR A 365 -17.73 -0.37 5.09
CA THR A 365 -18.68 0.36 4.25
C THR A 365 -17.95 1.43 3.43
N TYR A 366 -18.10 1.40 2.11
CA TYR A 366 -17.57 2.46 1.23
C TYR A 366 -18.39 3.75 1.40
N LEU A 367 -17.70 4.87 1.59
CA LEU A 367 -18.34 6.17 1.82
C LEU A 367 -18.31 7.07 0.58
N GLY A 368 -17.25 6.97 -0.23
CA GLY A 368 -17.02 7.85 -1.38
C GLY A 368 -15.56 8.29 -1.53
N ASN A 369 -15.26 8.93 -2.65
CA ASN A 369 -14.01 9.66 -2.87
C ASN A 369 -14.09 11.11 -2.35
N GLU A 370 -12.98 11.84 -2.39
CA GLU A 370 -12.89 13.22 -1.89
C GLU A 370 -13.97 14.17 -2.44
N THR A 371 -14.21 14.17 -3.76
CA THR A 371 -15.18 15.09 -4.37
C THR A 371 -16.62 14.72 -4.04
N SER A 372 -16.93 13.42 -3.88
CA SER A 372 -18.27 12.95 -3.50
C SER A 372 -18.63 13.22 -2.03
N ILE A 373 -17.65 13.32 -1.13
CA ILE A 373 -17.88 13.58 0.30
C ILE A 373 -17.75 15.08 0.63
N PHE A 374 -16.70 15.73 0.15
CA PHE A 374 -16.31 17.10 0.54
C PHE A 374 -16.61 18.16 -0.53
N GLY A 375 -17.11 17.76 -1.70
CA GLY A 375 -17.54 18.67 -2.76
C GLY A 375 -18.86 19.40 -2.45
N PRO A 376 -19.30 20.34 -3.32
CA PRO A 376 -20.50 21.14 -3.11
C PRO A 376 -21.80 20.32 -2.95
N THR A 377 -21.88 19.17 -3.61
CA THR A 377 -23.00 18.22 -3.53
C THR A 377 -22.79 17.09 -2.51
N GLY A 378 -21.69 17.12 -1.76
CA GLY A 378 -21.32 16.10 -0.80
C GLY A 378 -22.11 16.16 0.51
N ASN A 379 -22.14 15.05 1.24
CA ASN A 379 -22.82 14.96 2.53
C ASN A 379 -22.05 15.72 3.62
N GLN A 380 -22.48 16.94 3.91
CA GLN A 380 -21.84 17.84 4.87
C GLN A 380 -21.74 17.26 6.29
N THR A 381 -22.73 16.48 6.73
CA THR A 381 -22.71 15.82 8.05
C THR A 381 -21.61 14.75 8.10
N LEU A 382 -21.47 13.95 7.04
CA LEU A 382 -20.41 12.95 6.91
C LEU A 382 -19.03 13.60 6.79
N ALA A 383 -18.89 14.63 5.95
CA ALA A 383 -17.66 15.40 5.79
C ALA A 383 -17.18 15.98 7.14
N LEU A 384 -18.10 16.54 7.92
CA LEU A 384 -17.80 17.05 9.26
C LEU A 384 -17.43 15.94 10.24
N ALA A 385 -18.09 14.77 10.18
CA ALA A 385 -17.76 13.61 11.00
C ALA A 385 -16.33 13.10 10.70
N VAL A 386 -15.96 12.97 9.43
CA VAL A 386 -14.61 12.54 9.01
C VAL A 386 -13.55 13.56 9.44
N LYS A 387 -13.79 14.88 9.26
CA LYS A 387 -12.86 15.92 9.75
C LYS A 387 -12.73 15.90 11.27
N ARG A 388 -13.82 15.68 12.02
CA ARG A 388 -13.80 15.55 13.48
C ARG A 388 -13.06 14.30 13.95
N PHE A 389 -13.16 13.19 13.23
CA PHE A 389 -12.39 11.98 13.52
C PHE A 389 -10.88 12.19 13.32
N TYR A 390 -10.46 12.86 12.24
CA TYR A 390 -9.03 13.07 11.99
C TYR A 390 -8.39 14.19 12.83
N TYR A 391 -9.17 15.17 13.30
CA TYR A 391 -8.65 16.33 14.05
C TYR A 391 -7.74 15.99 15.27
N PRO A 392 -8.04 14.98 16.10
CA PRO A 392 -7.21 14.60 17.23
C PRO A 392 -5.86 13.97 16.84
N PHE A 393 -5.68 13.53 15.60
CA PHE A 393 -4.44 12.86 15.18
C PHE A 393 -3.34 13.82 14.72
N LYS A 394 -3.61 15.13 14.69
CA LYS A 394 -2.63 16.18 14.39
C LYS A 394 -1.48 16.22 15.43
N PRO A 395 -0.29 16.74 15.09
CA PRO A 395 0.77 16.99 16.07
C PRO A 395 0.33 17.94 17.20
N HIS A 396 0.66 17.60 18.44
CA HIS A 396 0.28 18.37 19.63
C HIS A 396 1.37 19.34 20.07
N SER A 397 0.97 20.54 20.52
CA SER A 397 1.88 21.55 21.07
C SER A 397 2.04 21.45 22.59
N SER A 398 1.20 20.66 23.28
CA SER A 398 1.25 20.50 24.73
C SER A 398 0.74 19.13 25.21
N THR A 399 1.18 18.70 26.39
CA THR A 399 0.70 17.46 27.04
C THR A 399 -0.80 17.50 27.35
N LYS A 400 -1.36 18.69 27.65
CA LYS A 400 -2.79 18.87 27.87
C LYS A 400 -3.58 18.60 26.58
N GLU A 401 -3.14 19.17 25.46
CA GLU A 401 -3.75 18.93 24.15
C GLU A 401 -3.67 17.45 23.76
N PHE A 402 -2.49 16.82 23.91
CA PHE A 402 -2.30 15.39 23.69
C PHE A 402 -3.28 14.54 24.51
N LEU A 403 -3.46 14.82 25.80
CA LEU A 403 -4.37 14.04 26.65
C LEU A 403 -5.84 14.18 26.22
N PHE A 404 -6.28 15.39 25.83
CA PHE A 404 -7.63 15.58 25.28
C PHE A 404 -7.81 14.83 23.95
N SER A 405 -6.84 14.91 23.05
CA SER A 405 -6.89 14.19 21.78
C SER A 405 -6.85 12.68 21.96
N PHE A 406 -6.03 12.15 22.89
CA PHE A 406 -6.03 10.74 23.24
C PHE A 406 -7.41 10.26 23.73
N LEU A 407 -8.08 11.04 24.59
CA LEU A 407 -9.43 10.72 25.06
C LEU A 407 -10.45 10.73 23.91
N GLN A 408 -10.34 11.68 22.96
CA GLN A 408 -11.19 11.72 21.76
C GLN A 408 -10.97 10.52 20.84
N ILE A 409 -9.72 10.09 20.65
CA ILE A 409 -9.39 8.90 19.84
C ILE A 409 -9.92 7.62 20.52
N PHE A 410 -9.74 7.50 21.83
CA PHE A 410 -10.26 6.37 22.60
C PHE A 410 -11.80 6.30 22.54
N ASP A 411 -12.47 7.45 22.70
CA ASP A 411 -13.93 7.54 22.60
C ASP A 411 -14.43 7.15 21.20
N ALA A 412 -13.82 7.64 20.12
CA ALA A 412 -14.21 7.29 18.76
C ALA A 412 -13.95 5.81 18.44
N VAL A 413 -12.72 5.32 18.66
CA VAL A 413 -12.26 4.01 18.17
C VAL A 413 -12.69 2.85 19.08
N ILE A 414 -12.76 3.06 20.40
CA ILE A 414 -13.00 1.99 21.38
C ILE A 414 -14.44 2.02 21.91
N ILE A 415 -14.95 3.20 22.29
CA ILE A 415 -16.31 3.34 22.85
C ILE A 415 -17.35 3.31 21.73
N HIS A 416 -17.26 4.22 20.76
CA HIS A 416 -18.19 4.31 19.63
C HIS A 416 -17.89 3.30 18.51
N ARG A 417 -16.69 2.69 18.51
CA ARG A 417 -16.24 1.67 17.54
C ARG A 417 -16.21 2.17 16.10
N GLN A 418 -15.80 3.42 15.92
CA GLN A 418 -15.74 4.11 14.64
C GLN A 418 -14.29 4.36 14.24
N PHE A 419 -13.93 3.95 13.02
CA PHE A 419 -12.68 4.35 12.39
C PHE A 419 -12.96 4.70 10.93
N TYR A 420 -12.42 5.82 10.46
CA TYR A 420 -12.45 6.18 9.05
C TYR A 420 -11.09 5.86 8.43
N LEU A 421 -11.09 4.97 7.44
CA LEU A 421 -9.92 4.60 6.67
C LEU A 421 -9.92 5.38 5.35
N PHE A 422 -8.74 5.80 4.91
CA PHE A 422 -8.51 6.30 3.56
C PHE A 422 -7.68 5.28 2.81
N TYR A 423 -8.21 4.72 1.72
CA TYR A 423 -7.55 3.68 0.94
C TYR A 423 -7.89 3.88 -0.54
N ASN A 424 -6.93 3.70 -1.45
CA ASN A 424 -7.10 3.95 -2.89
C ASN A 424 -7.61 5.36 -3.27
N PHE A 425 -7.37 6.36 -2.42
CA PHE A 425 -7.90 7.73 -2.50
C PHE A 425 -9.42 7.83 -2.29
N GLU A 426 -9.96 6.89 -1.52
CA GLU A 426 -11.38 6.75 -1.17
C GLU A 426 -11.54 6.56 0.34
N TYR A 427 -12.67 6.99 0.89
CA TYR A 427 -12.98 6.88 2.32
C TYR A 427 -13.89 5.69 2.60
N TRP A 428 -13.57 4.99 3.69
CA TRP A 428 -14.26 3.79 4.16
C TRP A 428 -14.55 3.92 5.65
N PHE A 429 -15.73 3.45 6.07
CA PHE A 429 -16.09 3.30 7.47
C PHE A 429 -15.79 1.87 7.93
N LEU A 430 -15.02 1.75 9.01
CA LEU A 430 -14.72 0.49 9.67
C LEU A 430 -15.54 0.39 10.96
N PRO A 431 -16.50 -0.55 11.06
CA PRO A 431 -17.20 -0.85 12.31
C PRO A 431 -16.26 -1.68 13.21
N MET A 432 -15.53 -1.02 14.11
CA MET A 432 -14.40 -1.62 14.83
C MET A 432 -14.83 -2.75 15.79
N LYS A 433 -13.97 -3.77 15.91
CA LYS A 433 -14.16 -4.94 16.78
C LYS A 433 -12.93 -5.14 17.66
N PHE A 434 -13.13 -5.65 18.87
CA PHE A 434 -12.02 -6.07 19.75
C PHE A 434 -11.12 -7.10 19.04
N PRO A 435 -9.77 -7.03 19.14
CA PRO A 435 -8.97 -6.16 20.01
C PRO A 435 -8.73 -4.72 19.51
N PHE A 436 -9.48 -4.28 18.49
CA PHE A 436 -9.45 -2.94 17.88
C PHE A 436 -8.19 -2.65 17.10
N ILE A 437 -7.05 -2.56 17.79
CA ILE A 437 -5.73 -2.32 17.21
C ILE A 437 -4.75 -3.33 17.83
N LYS A 438 -3.95 -4.00 16.99
CA LYS A 438 -2.89 -4.91 17.46
C LYS A 438 -1.66 -4.76 16.59
N ILE A 439 -0.51 -4.61 17.23
CA ILE A 439 0.79 -4.74 16.56
C ILE A 439 1.25 -6.19 16.75
N THR A 440 1.71 -6.81 15.68
CA THR A 440 2.23 -8.18 15.70
C THR A 440 3.57 -8.25 14.99
N TYR A 441 4.31 -9.32 15.28
CA TYR A 441 5.58 -9.66 14.65
C TYR A 441 5.49 -11.13 14.25
N GLU A 442 4.98 -11.37 13.05
CA GLU A 442 4.48 -12.68 12.58
C GLU A 442 5.33 -13.22 11.42
N GLU A 443 5.52 -14.53 11.38
CA GLU A 443 6.24 -15.20 10.30
C GLU A 443 5.50 -15.06 8.97
N ILE A 444 6.21 -14.55 7.96
CA ILE A 444 5.83 -14.60 6.56
C ILE A 444 6.99 -15.31 5.84
N PRO A 445 6.86 -16.59 5.49
CA PRO A 445 7.96 -17.36 4.92
C PRO A 445 8.49 -16.77 3.61
N LEU A 446 9.80 -16.90 3.39
CA LEU A 446 10.42 -16.57 2.11
C LEU A 446 9.79 -17.39 0.97
N PRO A 447 9.61 -16.79 -0.23
CA PRO A 447 8.92 -17.44 -1.33
C PRO A 447 9.70 -18.65 -1.84
N ASN A 448 8.96 -19.73 -2.11
CA ASN A 448 9.47 -20.92 -2.77
C ASN A 448 8.91 -20.97 -4.20
N ARG A 449 9.71 -21.46 -5.16
CA ARG A 449 9.41 -21.52 -6.60
C ARG A 449 8.11 -22.27 -6.94
N ASN A 450 7.64 -23.14 -6.05
CA ASN A 450 6.38 -23.88 -6.21
C ASN A 450 5.15 -23.08 -5.76
N ASN A 451 5.30 -22.09 -4.87
CA ASN A 451 4.17 -21.34 -4.29
C ASN A 451 3.76 -20.14 -5.17
N THR A 452 4.69 -19.58 -5.95
CA THR A 452 4.43 -18.42 -6.83
C THR A 452 3.57 -18.76 -8.05
N LEU A 453 3.52 -20.04 -8.46
CA LEU A 453 2.66 -20.51 -9.56
C LEU A 453 1.18 -20.72 -9.15
N SER A 454 0.86 -20.72 -7.85
CA SER A 454 -0.50 -20.96 -7.35
C SER A 454 -1.26 -19.68 -6.96
N GLY A 455 -0.69 -18.50 -7.23
CA GLY A 455 -1.25 -17.19 -6.87
C GLY A 455 -1.39 -16.22 -8.05
N LEU A 456 -1.44 -16.74 -9.28
CA LEU A 456 -1.70 -16.01 -10.53
C LEU A 456 -3.13 -16.28 -11.02
#